data_AF-A0A955ZS84-F1
#
_entry.id   AF-A0A955ZS84-F1
#
_cell.length_a   1.000
_cell.length_b   1.000
_cell.length_c   1.000
_cell.angle_alpha   90.00
_cell.angle_beta   90.00
_cell.angle_gamma   90.00
#
_symmetry.space_group_name_H-M   'P 1'
#
loop_
_entity.id
_entity.type
_entity.pdbx_description
1 polymer ?
#
loop_
_entity_poly.entity_id
_entity_poly.type
_entity_poly.pdbx_seq_one_letter_code
_entity_poly.pdbx_strand_id
1 'polypeptide(L)'
;MIYSPTGAVVAAPTTSLPEQVGGERNWDYRYTWIRDSTLTLISLMILGFKSEADAFRHWLRRTSAGRPQDLQIMYGIDGRRSLPEQELNHLAGHRSSRPVRIGNGAVKQLQLDA
;
A
#
# COMPACT_ATOMS: atom_id res chain seq x y z
N MET A 1 -5.41 -3.05 9.31
CA MET A 1 -4.83 -2.09 8.34
C MET A 1 -3.48 -1.56 8.80
N ILE A 2 -3.32 -1.24 10.08
CA ILE A 2 -2.03 -0.79 10.64
C ILE A 2 -1.16 -2.00 10.97
N TYR A 3 0.10 -2.00 10.51
CA TYR A 3 1.12 -2.95 10.91
C TYR A 3 1.83 -2.45 12.16
N SER A 4 1.35 -2.90 13.32
CA SER A 4 1.81 -2.45 14.65
C SER A 4 3.34 -2.38 14.82
N PRO A 5 4.16 -3.34 14.33
CA PRO A 5 5.60 -3.29 14.51
C PRO A 5 6.30 -2.08 13.87
N THR A 6 5.75 -1.52 12.79
CA THR A 6 6.40 -0.41 12.08
C THR A 6 5.60 0.87 12.07
N GLY A 7 4.29 0.82 12.31
CA GLY A 7 3.36 1.95 12.15
C GLY A 7 2.87 2.16 10.71
N ALA A 8 3.27 1.29 9.77
CA ALA A 8 2.80 1.33 8.39
C ALA A 8 1.29 1.09 8.29
N VAL A 9 0.63 1.76 7.33
CA VAL A 9 -0.80 1.59 7.04
C VAL A 9 -0.94 1.06 5.63
N VAL A 10 -1.38 -0.20 5.47
CA VAL A 10 -1.59 -0.76 4.11
C VAL A 10 -2.90 -0.25 3.50
N ALA A 11 -2.96 -0.15 2.17
CA ALA A 11 -4.22 0.19 1.49
C ALA A 11 -5.31 -0.86 1.76
N ALA A 12 -4.96 -2.15 1.71
CA ALA A 12 -5.82 -3.24 2.19
C ALA A 12 -4.99 -4.50 2.54
N PRO A 13 -5.46 -5.37 3.45
CA PRO A 13 -4.79 -6.62 3.79
C PRO A 13 -5.09 -7.73 2.75
N THR A 14 -5.20 -7.38 1.47
CA THR A 14 -5.60 -8.28 0.39
C THR A 14 -4.67 -8.15 -0.80
N THR A 15 -4.57 -9.23 -1.56
CA THR A 15 -3.91 -9.24 -2.87
C THR A 15 -4.75 -10.04 -3.85
N SER A 16 -4.76 -9.63 -5.12
CA SER A 16 -5.43 -10.35 -6.19
C SER A 16 -6.93 -10.58 -5.99
N LEU A 17 -7.57 -9.75 -5.17
CA LEU A 17 -9.02 -9.70 -5.09
C LEU A 17 -9.53 -8.84 -6.25
N PRO A 18 -10.40 -9.38 -7.12
CA PRO A 18 -10.80 -8.68 -8.33
C PRO A 18 -11.78 -7.54 -8.05
N GLU A 19 -11.63 -6.41 -8.75
CA GLU A 19 -12.68 -5.37 -8.78
C GLU A 19 -14.01 -5.92 -9.35
N GLN A 20 -13.91 -6.85 -10.30
CA GLN A 20 -15.02 -7.56 -10.90
C GLN A 20 -14.64 -9.03 -11.08
N VAL A 21 -15.46 -9.97 -10.60
CA VAL A 21 -15.21 -11.41 -10.77
C VAL A 21 -14.95 -11.75 -12.24
N GLY A 22 -13.84 -12.44 -12.51
CA GLY A 22 -13.37 -12.78 -13.85
C GLY A 22 -12.55 -11.68 -14.54
N GLY A 23 -12.50 -10.46 -13.98
CA GLY A 23 -11.71 -9.35 -14.50
C GLY A 23 -10.22 -9.44 -14.14
N GLU A 24 -9.44 -8.57 -14.79
CA GLU A 24 -7.97 -8.53 -14.69
C GLU A 24 -7.44 -7.52 -13.66
N ARG A 25 -8.35 -6.79 -13.01
CA ARG A 25 -8.06 -5.70 -12.07
C ARG A 25 -7.89 -6.24 -10.64
N ASN A 26 -6.80 -6.99 -10.47
CA ASN A 26 -6.56 -7.87 -9.32
C ASN A 26 -5.23 -7.50 -8.64
N TRP A 27 -5.03 -6.25 -8.24
CA TRP A 27 -3.73 -5.80 -7.71
C TRP A 27 -3.43 -6.29 -6.28
N ASP A 28 -2.18 -6.17 -5.90
CA ASP A 28 -1.74 -6.34 -4.53
C ASP A 28 -1.83 -5.00 -3.78
N TYR A 29 -2.67 -4.96 -2.74
CA TYR A 29 -2.97 -3.76 -1.96
C TYR A 29 -2.25 -3.75 -0.60
N ARG A 30 -1.36 -4.72 -0.34
CA ARG A 30 -0.65 -4.87 0.94
C ARG A 30 0.50 -3.87 1.13
N TYR A 31 0.49 -2.76 0.40
CA TYR A 31 1.49 -1.71 0.42
C TYR A 31 0.99 -0.45 1.10
N THR A 32 1.91 0.30 1.67
CA THR A 32 1.65 1.59 2.31
C THR A 32 1.63 2.68 1.25
N TRP A 33 0.44 3.02 0.76
CA TRP A 33 0.25 4.16 -0.15
C TRP A 33 0.16 5.45 0.66
N ILE A 34 0.96 6.47 0.31
CA ILE A 34 1.05 7.70 1.10
C ILE A 34 -0.30 8.42 1.18
N ARG A 35 -1.02 8.50 0.06
CA ARG A 35 -2.36 9.11 -0.02
C ARG A 35 -3.37 8.38 0.87
N ASP A 36 -3.52 7.08 0.68
CA ASP A 36 -4.48 6.24 1.39
C ASP A 36 -4.20 6.20 2.90
N SER A 37 -2.92 6.17 3.27
CA SER A 37 -2.48 6.27 4.66
C SER A 37 -2.86 7.62 5.26
N THR A 38 -2.68 8.72 4.52
CA THR A 38 -3.02 10.07 4.98
C THR A 38 -4.52 10.19 5.27
N LEU A 39 -5.37 9.69 4.35
CA LEU A 39 -6.82 9.68 4.56
C LEU A 39 -7.23 8.86 5.79
N THR A 40 -6.64 7.66 5.94
CA THR A 40 -6.85 6.81 7.12
C THR A 40 -6.48 7.52 8.42
N LEU A 41 -5.32 8.18 8.44
CA LEU A 41 -4.82 8.88 9.63
C LEU A 41 -5.65 10.10 9.98
N ILE A 42 -6.17 10.84 8.98
CA ILE A 42 -7.11 11.94 9.22
C ILE A 42 -8.33 11.41 9.97
N SER A 43 -8.94 10.30 9.50
CA SER A 43 -10.08 9.69 10.19
C SER A 43 -9.74 9.24 11.61
N LEU A 44 -8.57 8.60 11.82
CA LEU A 44 -8.11 8.18 13.14
C LEU A 44 -7.89 9.36 14.09
N MET A 45 -7.28 10.44 13.61
CA MET A 45 -7.06 11.66 14.41
C MET A 45 -8.39 12.32 14.81
N ILE A 46 -9.38 12.36 13.92
CA ILE A 46 -10.74 12.87 14.22
C ILE A 46 -11.38 12.06 15.35
N LEU A 47 -11.16 10.74 15.35
CA LEU A 47 -11.66 9.82 16.38
C LEU A 47 -10.82 9.77 17.67
N GLY A 48 -9.72 10.54 17.74
CA GLY A 48 -8.85 10.64 18.92
C GLY A 48 -7.68 9.65 18.97
N PHE A 49 -7.50 8.81 17.94
CA PHE A 49 -6.41 7.82 17.82
C PHE A 49 -5.10 8.48 17.35
N LYS A 50 -4.42 9.18 18.27
CA LYS A 50 -3.20 9.95 17.98
C LYS A 50 -1.93 9.08 17.89
N SER A 51 -1.88 7.98 18.65
CA SER A 51 -0.74 7.06 18.68
C SER A 51 -0.40 6.48 17.31
N GLU A 52 -1.42 6.19 16.52
CA GLU A 52 -1.34 5.62 15.18
C GLU A 52 -0.73 6.63 14.20
N ALA A 53 -1.14 7.90 14.30
CA ALA A 53 -0.57 8.99 13.51
C ALA A 53 0.90 9.23 13.86
N ASP A 54 1.25 9.19 15.15
CA ASP A 54 2.63 9.30 15.59
C ASP A 54 3.47 8.11 15.09
N ALA A 55 2.97 6.87 15.19
CA ALA A 55 3.66 5.68 14.70
C ALA A 55 3.92 5.78 13.18
N PHE A 56 2.91 6.19 12.40
CA PHE A 56 3.07 6.39 10.96
C PHE A 56 4.06 7.52 10.64
N ARG A 57 4.03 8.64 11.38
CA ARG A 57 4.99 9.73 11.19
C ARG A 57 6.43 9.25 11.37
N HIS A 58 6.69 8.45 12.40
CA HIS A 58 8.02 7.85 12.63
C HIS A 58 8.40 6.89 11.51
N TRP A 59 7.45 6.08 11.03
CA TRP A 59 7.65 5.21 9.87
C TRP A 59 8.04 6.00 8.62
N LEU A 60 7.25 7.03 8.28
CA LEU A 60 7.46 7.85 7.07
C LEU A 60 8.83 8.52 7.08
N ARG A 61 9.25 9.07 8.23
CA ARG A 61 10.58 9.69 8.39
C ARG A 61 11.73 8.71 8.17
N ARG A 62 11.61 7.47 8.65
CA ARG A 62 12.64 6.43 8.38
C ARG A 62 12.68 6.04 6.91
N THR A 63 11.52 5.96 6.26
CA THR A 63 11.39 5.42 4.91
C THR A 63 11.75 6.43 3.81
N SER A 64 11.46 7.72 4.00
CA SER A 64 11.62 8.75 2.96
C SER A 64 13.05 9.28 2.75
N ALA A 65 14.04 8.77 3.51
CA ALA A 65 15.44 9.21 3.47
C ALA A 65 15.66 10.74 3.59
N GLY A 66 14.64 11.51 3.99
CA GLY A 66 14.72 12.94 4.27
C GLY A 66 14.65 13.89 3.07
N ARG A 67 14.54 13.41 1.82
CA ARG A 67 14.41 14.29 0.64
C ARG A 67 13.03 14.15 -0.01
N PRO A 68 12.23 15.24 -0.12
CA PRO A 68 10.89 15.18 -0.70
C PRO A 68 10.86 14.60 -2.12
N GLN A 69 11.86 14.94 -2.94
CA GLN A 69 12.01 14.44 -4.32
C GLN A 69 12.29 12.93 -4.43
N ASP A 70 12.65 12.27 -3.32
CA ASP A 70 12.88 10.82 -3.29
C ASP A 70 11.63 10.06 -2.80
N LEU A 71 10.53 10.76 -2.48
CA LEU A 71 9.29 10.12 -2.06
C LEU A 71 8.68 9.32 -3.21
N GLN A 72 8.50 8.03 -2.98
CA GLN A 72 7.64 7.18 -3.79
C GLN A 72 6.19 7.28 -3.31
N ILE A 73 5.26 6.99 -4.21
CA ILE A 73 3.82 7.00 -3.90
C ILE A 73 3.42 5.90 -2.92
N MET A 74 4.19 4.81 -2.87
CA MET A 74 3.95 3.68 -1.97
C MET A 74 5.25 2.96 -1.60
N TYR A 75 5.19 2.19 -0.51
CA TYR A 75 6.29 1.36 0.00
C TYR A 75 5.76 0.04 0.58
N GLY A 76 6.64 -0.94 0.80
CA GLY A 76 6.29 -2.07 1.66
C GLY A 76 6.18 -1.67 3.13
N ILE A 77 5.53 -2.50 3.94
CA ILE A 77 5.28 -2.26 5.38
C ILE A 77 6.57 -2.02 6.19
N ASP A 78 7.70 -2.54 5.71
CA ASP A 78 9.04 -2.39 6.27
C ASP A 78 9.82 -1.19 5.71
N GLY A 79 9.23 -0.44 4.78
CA GLY A 79 9.85 0.68 4.08
C GLY A 79 10.57 0.30 2.79
N ARG A 80 10.49 -0.97 2.33
CA ARG A 80 11.14 -1.37 1.07
C ARG A 80 10.58 -0.57 -0.12
N ARG A 81 11.48 -0.20 -1.02
CA ARG A 81 11.22 0.65 -2.20
C ARG A 81 10.97 -0.14 -3.49
N SER A 82 11.55 -1.34 -3.57
CA SER A 82 11.40 -2.24 -4.72
C SER A 82 10.17 -3.13 -4.51
N LEU A 83 9.17 -2.95 -5.37
CA LEU A 83 7.89 -3.67 -5.33
C LEU A 83 7.65 -4.37 -6.68
N PRO A 84 8.53 -5.30 -7.10
CA PRO A 84 8.45 -5.92 -8.41
C PRO A 84 7.13 -6.67 -8.56
N GLU A 85 6.42 -6.38 -9.66
CA GLU A 85 5.18 -7.07 -9.98
C GLU A 85 5.47 -8.44 -10.60
N GLN A 86 4.74 -9.45 -10.15
CA GLN A 86 4.86 -10.82 -10.62
C GLN A 86 3.49 -11.48 -10.68
N GLU A 87 3.18 -12.11 -11.82
CA GLU A 87 2.01 -12.97 -11.96
C GLU A 87 2.31 -14.40 -11.51
N LEU A 88 1.37 -14.99 -10.77
CA LEU A 88 1.45 -16.32 -10.19
C LEU A 88 0.54 -17.27 -10.96
N ASN A 89 0.98 -17.67 -12.16
CA ASN A 89 0.19 -18.48 -13.11
C ASN A 89 -0.24 -19.87 -12.59
N HIS A 90 0.40 -20.35 -11.52
CA HIS A 90 0.06 -21.61 -10.86
C HIS A 90 -1.17 -21.51 -9.92
N LEU A 91 -1.67 -20.29 -9.66
CA LEU A 91 -2.83 -20.06 -8.82
C LEU A 91 -4.08 -19.80 -9.66
N ALA A 92 -5.22 -20.35 -9.22
CA ALA A 92 -6.51 -20.15 -9.89
C ALA A 92 -7.10 -18.75 -9.65
N GLY A 93 -6.78 -18.14 -8.50
CA GLY A 93 -7.32 -16.84 -8.08
C GLY A 93 -8.74 -16.92 -7.49
N HIS A 94 -9.21 -15.81 -6.93
CA HIS A 94 -10.53 -15.75 -6.30
C HIS A 94 -11.63 -15.94 -7.33
N ARG A 95 -12.49 -16.96 -7.15
CA ARG A 95 -13.54 -17.32 -8.12
C ARG A 95 -13.00 -17.48 -9.55
N SER A 96 -11.82 -18.08 -9.68
CA SER A 96 -11.09 -18.27 -10.94
C SER A 96 -10.70 -16.97 -11.66
N SER A 97 -10.72 -15.83 -10.97
CA SER A 97 -10.32 -14.53 -11.55
C SER A 97 -8.81 -14.46 -11.68
N ARG A 98 -8.34 -14.08 -12.87
CA ARG A 98 -6.93 -14.01 -13.23
C ARG A 98 -6.58 -12.62 -13.79
N PRO A 99 -5.32 -12.19 -13.70
CA PRO A 99 -4.20 -12.92 -13.07
C PRO A 99 -4.24 -12.82 -11.55
N VAL A 100 -3.54 -13.73 -10.89
CA VAL A 100 -3.09 -13.55 -9.50
C VAL A 100 -1.74 -12.87 -9.58
N ARG A 101 -1.58 -11.70 -8.96
CA ARG A 101 -0.32 -10.95 -8.97
C ARG A 101 0.07 -10.48 -7.57
N ILE A 102 1.37 -10.42 -7.34
CA ILE A 102 2.00 -9.80 -6.17
C ILE A 102 2.89 -8.66 -6.65
N GLY A 103 3.24 -7.73 -5.78
CA GLY A 103 3.94 -6.51 -6.22
C GLY A 103 2.96 -5.46 -6.72
N ASN A 104 3.48 -4.28 -7.05
CA ASN A 104 2.64 -3.22 -7.59
C ASN A 104 3.45 -2.29 -8.49
N GLY A 105 3.19 -2.39 -9.80
CA GLY A 105 3.86 -1.59 -10.81
C GLY A 105 3.62 -0.08 -10.69
N ALA A 106 2.57 0.34 -9.97
CA ALA A 106 2.30 1.77 -9.79
C ALA A 106 3.37 2.48 -8.95
N VAL A 107 4.31 1.76 -8.31
CA VAL A 107 5.42 2.37 -7.55
C VAL A 107 6.28 3.35 -8.37
N LYS A 108 6.23 3.23 -9.71
CA LYS A 108 6.92 4.11 -10.67
C LYS A 108 6.09 5.31 -11.13
N GLN A 109 4.80 5.37 -10.78
CA GLN A 109 3.92 6.45 -11.18
C GLN A 109 4.20 7.68 -10.33
N LEU A 110 4.07 8.84 -10.96
CA LEU A 110 3.96 10.12 -10.26
C LEU A 110 2.48 10.38 -9.99
N GLN A 111 2.13 10.59 -8.73
CA GLN A 111 0.80 11.05 -8.34
C GLN A 111 0.93 12.46 -7.79
N LEU A 112 0.62 13.42 -8.65
CA LEU A 112 0.32 14.80 -8.26
C LEU A 112 -1.19 14.89 -8.30
N ASP A 113 -1.81 15.22 -7.18
CA ASP A 113 -3.25 15.32 -7.04
C ASP A 113 -3.82 16.29 -8.10
N ALA A 114 -5.08 16.08 -8.50
CA ALA A 114 -5.82 16.95 -9.41
C ALA A 114 -6.56 18.06 -8.65
#